data_AF-A0AB36B976-F1
#
_entry.id   AF-A0AB36B976-F1
#
_cell.length_a   1.000
_cell.length_b   1.000
_cell.length_c   1.000
_cell.angle_alpha   90.00
_cell.angle_beta   90.00
_cell.angle_gamma   90.00
#
_symmetry.space_group_name_H-M   'P 1'
#
loop_
_entity.id
_entity.type
_entity.pdbx_description
1 polymer ?
#
loop_
_entity_poly.entity_id
_entity_poly.type
_entity_poly.pdbx_seq_one_letter_code
_entity_poly.pdbx_strand_id
1 'polypeptide(L)' 'MNKKAINFDLDTKKLREFHPKGITQAYTDIRNFLESMGFEHRQGSGYVSKEPMRYATVDAIVEK' A
#
# COMPACT_ATOMS: atom_id res chain seq x y z
N MET A 1 -1.40 -21.89 3.96
CA MET A 1 -0.85 -20.53 3.75
C MET A 1 -2.04 -19.58 3.70
N ASN A 2 -1.95 -18.41 4.33
CA ASN A 2 -3.08 -17.47 4.42
C ASN A 2 -2.79 -16.20 3.62
N LYS A 3 -3.85 -15.48 3.24
CA LYS A 3 -3.73 -14.12 2.71
C LYS A 3 -3.04 -13.20 3.73
N LYS A 4 -2.42 -12.14 3.22
CA LYS A 4 -1.74 -11.12 4.02
C LYS A 4 -2.41 -9.78 3.85
N ALA A 5 -2.39 -8.97 4.89
CA ALA A 5 -2.95 -7.64 4.90
C ALA A 5 -1.85 -6.62 5.17
N ILE A 6 -1.92 -5.48 4.49
CA ILE A 6 -1.09 -4.31 4.76
C ILE A 6 -2.04 -3.17 5.14
N ASN A 7 -1.76 -2.53 6.27
CA ASN A 7 -2.44 -1.32 6.72
C ASN A 7 -1.36 -0.30 7.10
N PHE A 8 -1.57 0.97 6.74
CA PHE A 8 -0.61 2.04 7.03
C PHE A 8 -1.32 3.34 7.37
N ASP A 9 -0.59 4.32 7.89
CA ASP A 9 -1.05 5.69 8.02
C ASP A 9 0.02 6.62 7.46
N LEU A 10 -0.40 7.73 6.83
CA LEU A 10 0.49 8.72 6.27
C LEU A 10 0.32 10.03 7.04
N ASP A 11 1.44 10.65 7.40
CA ASP A 11 1.41 12.01 7.91
C ASP A 11 1.00 12.97 6.78
N THR A 12 -0.30 13.27 6.72
CA THR A 12 -0.90 14.12 5.68
C THR A 12 -0.42 15.57 5.72
N LYS A 13 0.20 16.02 6.83
CA LYS A 13 0.83 17.35 6.88
C LYS A 13 2.13 17.33 6.09
N LYS A 14 2.99 16.33 6.33
CA LYS A 14 4.25 16.15 5.61
C LYS A 14 4.04 15.77 4.14
N LEU A 15 2.99 15.00 3.83
CA LEU A 15 2.66 14.64 2.44
C LEU A 15 2.51 15.85 1.52
N ARG A 16 1.98 16.98 2.01
CA ARG A 16 1.84 18.20 1.20
C ARG A 16 3.18 18.81 0.79
N GLU A 17 4.24 18.53 1.53
CA GLU A 17 5.60 18.99 1.23
C GLU A 17 6.24 18.16 0.10
N PHE A 18 5.96 16.85 0.07
CA PHE A 18 6.58 15.92 -0.89
C PHE A 18 5.71 15.57 -2.10
N HIS A 19 4.38 15.72 -2.00
CA HIS A 19 3.43 15.47 -3.08
C HIS A 19 2.69 16.76 -3.45
N PRO A 20 3.26 17.61 -4.32
CA PRO A 20 2.64 18.88 -4.70
C PRO A 20 1.30 18.71 -5.44
N LYS A 21 1.06 17.51 -6.00
CA LYS A 21 -0.23 17.12 -6.61
C LYS A 21 -1.31 16.74 -5.59
N GLY A 22 -0.98 16.74 -4.30
CA GLY A 22 -1.90 16.50 -3.20
C GLY A 22 -1.95 15.05 -2.70
N ILE A 23 -2.69 14.87 -1.60
CA ILE A 23 -2.81 13.61 -0.85
C ILE A 23 -3.41 12.50 -1.73
N THR A 24 -4.37 12.83 -2.59
CA THR A 24 -5.00 11.85 -3.49
C THR A 24 -3.98 11.16 -4.39
N GLN A 25 -3.02 11.91 -4.94
CA GLN A 25 -1.98 11.32 -5.80
C GLN A 25 -1.13 10.30 -5.04
N ALA A 26 -0.73 10.61 -3.80
CA ALA A 26 0.07 9.69 -2.99
C ALA A 26 -0.67 8.38 -2.71
N TYR A 27 -1.96 8.45 -2.36
CA TYR A 27 -2.78 7.24 -2.17
C TYR A 27 -2.98 6.48 -3.48
N THR A 28 -3.14 7.16 -4.62
CA THR A 28 -3.20 6.53 -5.94
C THR A 28 -1.90 5.81 -6.30
N ASP A 29 -0.75 6.41 -6.01
CA ASP A 29 0.56 5.81 -6.30
C ASP A 29 0.77 4.54 -5.48
N ILE A 30 0.48 4.59 -4.17
CA ILE A 30 0.55 3.42 -3.28
C ILE A 30 -0.43 2.34 -3.74
N ARG A 31 -1.65 2.73 -4.13
CA ARG A 31 -2.65 1.79 -4.66
C ARG A 31 -2.13 1.06 -5.88
N ASN A 32 -1.66 1.79 -6.89
CA ASN A 32 -1.14 1.23 -8.12
C ASN A 32 0.03 0.28 -7.84
N PHE A 33 0.94 0.69 -6.93
CA PHE A 33 2.06 -0.14 -6.51
C PHE A 33 1.58 -1.45 -5.86
N LEU A 34 0.73 -1.40 -4.83
CA LEU A 34 0.27 -2.59 -4.12
C LEU A 34 -0.59 -3.50 -5.00
N GLU A 35 -1.45 -2.94 -5.86
CA GLU A 35 -2.23 -3.71 -6.82
C GLU A 35 -1.34 -4.44 -7.84
N SER A 36 -0.23 -3.81 -8.27
CA SER A 36 0.77 -4.46 -9.13
C SER A 36 1.51 -5.60 -8.44
N MET A 37 1.60 -5.57 -7.10
CA MET A 37 2.21 -6.63 -6.27
C MET A 37 1.22 -7.71 -5.83
N GLY A 38 0.01 -7.72 -6.40
CA GLY A 38 -0.98 -8.76 -6.15
C GLY A 38 -1.86 -8.52 -4.92
N PHE A 39 -1.95 -7.27 -4.44
CA PHE A 39 -2.94 -6.88 -3.43
C PHE A 39 -4.22 -6.35 -4.08
N GLU A 40 -5.31 -6.38 -3.34
CA GLU A 40 -6.56 -5.68 -3.63
C GLU A 40 -6.79 -4.59 -2.58
N HIS A 41 -7.20 -3.42 -3.05
CA HIS A 41 -7.64 -2.35 -2.17
C HIS A 41 -8.97 -2.72 -1.50
N ARG A 42 -9.08 -2.46 -0.19
CA ARG A 42 -10.30 -2.70 0.58
C ARG A 42 -10.98 -1.39 0.95
N GLN A 43 -10.35 -0.61 1.82
CA GLN A 43 -10.86 0.67 2.29
C GLN A 43 -9.71 1.49 2.86
N GLY A 44 -9.68 2.79 2.57
CA GLY A 44 -8.66 3.69 3.10
C GLY A 44 -7.25 3.22 2.77
N SER A 45 -6.44 2.96 3.79
CA SER A 45 -5.08 2.45 3.71
C SER A 45 -4.96 0.92 3.85
N GLY A 46 -6.08 0.19 3.81
CA GLY A 46 -6.13 -1.26 3.97
C GLY A 46 -6.11 -2.02 2.64
N TYR A 47 -5.22 -3.00 2.55
CA TYR A 47 -5.03 -3.88 1.40
C TYR A 47 -4.94 -5.34 1.84
N VAL A 48 -5.43 -6.25 0.99
CA VAL A 48 -5.31 -7.71 1.22
C VAL A 48 -4.72 -8.39 -0.01
N SER A 49 -3.88 -9.40 0.17
CA SER A 49 -3.32 -10.15 -0.95
C SER A 49 -4.42 -10.96 -1.65
N LYS A 50 -4.44 -10.94 -2.98
CA LYS A 50 -5.43 -11.68 -3.78
C LYS A 50 -5.35 -13.18 -3.53
N GLU A 51 -4.14 -13.69 -3.32
CA GLU A 51 -3.84 -15.09 -3.00
C GLU A 51 -3.08 -15.21 -1.67
N PRO A 52 -3.01 -16.41 -1.07
CA PRO A 52 -2.12 -16.67 0.06
C PRO A 52 -0.67 -16.26 -0.22
N MET A 53 -0.03 -15.60 0.75
CA MET A 53 1.30 -15.02 0.56
C MET A 53 2.22 -15.30 1.75
N ARG A 54 3.53 -15.42 1.51
CA ARG A 54 4.56 -15.59 2.54
C ARG A 54 4.92 -14.24 3.16
N TYR A 55 5.32 -14.24 4.43
CA TYR A 55 5.82 -13.02 5.09
C TYR A 55 7.03 -12.43 4.36
N ALA A 56 8.01 -13.25 3.97
CA ALA A 56 9.17 -12.79 3.21
C ALA A 56 8.83 -12.04 1.90
N THR A 57 7.70 -12.38 1.27
CA THR A 57 7.23 -11.64 0.08
C THR A 57 6.69 -10.27 0.46
N VAL A 58 5.96 -10.17 1.58
CA VAL A 58 5.47 -8.90 2.13
C VAL A 58 6.64 -8.02 2.54
N ASP A 59 7.64 -8.59 3.23
CA ASP A 59 8.83 -7.86 3.69
C ASP A 59 9.56 -7.21 2.50
N ALA A 60 9.79 -7.99 1.43
CA ALA A 60 10.41 -7.49 0.20
C ALA A 60 9.57 -6.42 -0.55
N ILE A 61 8.26 -6.36 -0.34
CA ILE A 61 7.40 -5.31 -0.91
C ILE A 61 7.52 -4.02 -0.10
N VAL A 62 7.58 -4.12 1.23
CA VAL A 62 7.67 -2.96 2.14
C VAL A 62 9.04 -2.28 2.06
N GLU A 63 10.10 -3.02 1.70
CA GLU A 63 11.47 -2.49 1.56
C GLU A 63 11.76 -1.79 0.21
N LYS A 64 10.84 -1.84 -0.76
CA LYS A 64 11.00 -1.21 -2.09
C LYS A 64 10.77 0.30 -2.06
#